data_AF-A0A968A2K5-F1
#
_entry.id   AF-A0A968A2K5-F1
#
_cell.length_a   1.000
_cell.length_b   1.000
_cell.length_c   1.000
_cell.angle_alpha   90.00
_cell.angle_beta   90.00
_cell.angle_gamma   90.00
#
_symmetry.space_group_name_H-M   'P 1'
#
loop_
_entity.id
_entity.type
_entity.pdbx_description
1 polymer ?
#
loop_
_entity_poly.entity_id
_entity_poly.type
_entity_poly.pdbx_seq_one_letter_code
_entity_poly.pdbx_strand_id
1 'polypeptide(L)'
;GGDVFALYYDRETQRVSALNASGRAPAALSIQRLHKEGYSEELPPFHPYTITVPGACAGWFDLVERCGTLEMSQVLEPAIRLADHGFPVAPITAAFWQRGAERQLKEALGGHELTIDGRGPKAGEIFYNHGLAKTFRIVAEKGKTAFYQGEIAESIVEVINKAGGAFSMEDLASHHSTWEEPISTTFHDIRVWECPPNGQGLAALLALNILEEIELRQFPTNSRQRLHLMIEAMRLAFADARWYISDPAFKHLPLTELLSKSYARERRKLIDPKQATLDQIHGTPESTSGTVYLSVVDDHGNACSMINSNYMGFGTGIVPTGWGFTLQNRGHNFSLDPGHP
;
A
#
# COMPACT_ATOMS: atom_id res chain seq x y z
N GLY A 1 -8.11 -7.79 2.53
CA GLY A 1 -6.87 -8.30 3.15
C GLY A 1 -5.68 -7.64 2.50
N GLY A 2 -5.54 -6.34 2.77
CA GLY A 2 -4.40 -5.53 2.33
C GLY A 2 -3.61 -5.00 3.50
N ASP A 3 -2.86 -3.93 3.28
CA ASP A 3 -2.06 -3.23 4.27
C ASP A 3 -2.39 -1.73 4.36
N VAL A 4 -1.97 -1.09 5.45
CA VAL A 4 -2.22 0.33 5.73
C VAL A 4 -0.97 1.04 6.24
N PHE A 5 -0.80 2.29 5.81
CA PHE A 5 0.14 3.24 6.39
C PHE A 5 -0.63 4.47 6.85
N ALA A 6 -0.16 5.12 7.91
CA ALA A 6 -0.73 6.39 8.35
C ALA A 6 0.35 7.34 8.88
N LEU A 7 0.19 8.62 8.59
CA LEU A 7 0.81 9.71 9.33
C LEU A 7 -0.24 10.34 10.23
N TYR A 8 0.08 10.48 11.50
CA TYR A 8 -0.78 11.14 12.49
C TYR A 8 -0.07 12.35 13.07
N TYR A 9 -0.67 13.52 12.94
CA TYR A 9 -0.27 14.74 13.61
C TYR A 9 -1.11 14.93 14.87
N ASP A 10 -0.43 14.93 16.01
CA ASP A 10 -0.99 15.25 17.32
C ASP A 10 -0.81 16.74 17.57
N ARG A 11 -1.93 17.45 17.78
CA ARG A 11 -1.91 18.89 17.99
C ARG A 11 -1.34 19.30 19.34
N GLU A 12 -1.56 18.50 20.38
CA GLU A 12 -1.09 18.81 21.74
C GLU A 12 0.44 18.73 21.80
N THR A 13 1.00 17.65 21.26
CA THR A 13 2.46 17.45 21.25
C THR A 13 3.16 18.11 20.07
N GLN A 14 2.40 18.52 19.05
CA GLN A 14 2.90 19.05 17.76
C GLN A 14 3.84 18.08 17.03
N ARG A 15 3.64 16.78 17.22
CA ARG A 15 4.47 15.73 16.63
C ARG A 15 3.73 14.99 15.54
N VAL A 16 4.48 14.54 14.55
CA VAL A 16 4.01 13.60 13.52
C VAL A 16 4.52 12.21 13.89
N SER A 17 3.67 11.20 13.86
CA SER A 17 4.03 9.78 14.02
C SER A 17 3.68 9.02 12.75
N ALA A 18 4.46 7.99 12.41
CA ALA A 18 4.15 7.08 11.31
C ALA A 18 3.72 5.70 11.82
N LEU A 19 2.59 5.20 11.32
CA LEU A 19 2.18 3.81 11.48
C LEU A 19 2.50 3.05 10.20
N ASN A 20 3.21 1.94 10.35
CA ASN A 20 3.47 0.97 9.30
C ASN A 20 2.78 -0.35 9.67
N ALA A 21 1.69 -0.66 8.99
CA ALA A 21 1.01 -1.95 9.09
C ALA A 21 1.08 -2.69 7.75
N SER A 22 2.24 -2.61 7.09
CA SER A 22 2.59 -3.52 6.00
C SER A 22 2.96 -4.88 6.57
N GLY A 23 2.41 -5.94 5.97
CA GLY A 23 2.76 -7.29 6.40
C GLY A 23 3.89 -7.90 5.60
N ARG A 24 4.58 -8.83 6.26
CA ARG A 24 5.80 -9.48 5.78
C ARG A 24 5.48 -10.64 4.84
N ALA A 25 6.46 -11.03 4.04
CA ALA A 25 6.40 -12.26 3.26
C ALA A 25 6.29 -13.48 4.19
N PRO A 26 5.65 -14.58 3.75
CA PRO A 26 5.60 -15.82 4.54
C PRO A 26 7.00 -16.38 4.79
N ALA A 27 7.23 -16.93 5.97
CA ALA A 27 8.53 -17.49 6.35
C ALA A 27 9.01 -18.62 5.41
N ALA A 28 8.07 -19.37 4.82
CA ALA A 28 8.36 -20.47 3.91
C ALA A 28 8.60 -20.04 2.44
N LEU A 29 8.54 -18.74 2.14
CA LEU A 29 8.74 -18.19 0.80
C LEU A 29 10.14 -17.58 0.68
N SER A 30 11.12 -18.40 0.25
CA SER A 30 12.49 -17.96 0.01
C SER A 30 12.79 -17.78 -1.48
N ILE A 31 13.78 -16.94 -1.79
CA ILE A 31 14.29 -16.78 -3.17
C ILE A 31 14.77 -18.12 -3.77
N GLN A 32 15.38 -18.99 -2.96
CA GLN A 32 15.81 -20.31 -3.41
C GLN A 32 14.64 -21.20 -3.80
N ARG A 33 13.52 -21.12 -3.06
CA ARG A 33 12.28 -21.84 -3.41
C ARG A 33 11.72 -21.31 -4.72
N LEU A 34 11.62 -19.99 -4.87
CA LEU A 34 11.13 -19.35 -6.10
C LEU A 34 11.95 -19.78 -7.33
N HIS A 35 13.27 -19.73 -7.23
CA HIS A 35 14.16 -20.16 -8.31
C HIS A 35 14.01 -21.65 -8.63
N LYS A 36 13.88 -22.52 -7.61
CA LYS A 36 13.67 -23.96 -7.79
C LYS A 36 12.35 -24.27 -8.52
N GLU A 37 11.33 -23.44 -8.30
CA GLU A 37 10.02 -23.55 -8.93
C GLU A 37 9.92 -22.82 -10.29
N GLY A 38 11.02 -22.23 -10.76
CA GLY A 38 11.13 -21.63 -12.09
C GLY A 38 10.83 -20.13 -12.17
N TYR A 39 10.68 -19.44 -11.04
CA TYR A 39 10.54 -17.98 -10.99
C TYR A 39 11.92 -17.34 -10.85
N SER A 40 12.40 -16.61 -11.85
CA SER A 40 13.75 -16.02 -11.86
C SER A 40 13.83 -14.52 -12.14
N GLU A 41 12.79 -13.91 -12.71
CA GLU A 41 12.77 -12.48 -13.06
C GLU A 41 11.76 -11.72 -12.19
N GLU A 42 10.50 -12.14 -12.24
CA GLU A 42 9.41 -11.56 -11.46
C GLU A 42 8.37 -12.63 -11.08
N LEU A 43 7.57 -12.34 -10.05
CA LEU A 43 6.40 -13.14 -9.72
C LEU A 43 5.20 -12.72 -10.58
N PRO A 44 4.40 -13.64 -11.15
CA PRO A 44 3.18 -13.25 -11.84
C PRO A 44 2.25 -12.48 -10.88
N PRO A 45 1.66 -11.36 -11.29
CA PRO A 45 1.02 -10.41 -10.37
C PRO A 45 -0.16 -10.99 -9.58
N PHE A 46 -0.80 -12.06 -10.05
CA PHE A 46 -1.94 -12.68 -9.36
C PHE A 46 -1.61 -14.06 -8.76
N HIS A 47 -0.34 -14.47 -8.79
CA HIS A 47 0.10 -15.72 -8.16
C HIS A 47 0.01 -15.61 -6.63
N PRO A 48 -0.38 -16.66 -5.87
CA PRO A 48 -0.49 -16.60 -4.41
C PRO A 48 0.82 -16.28 -3.67
N TYR A 49 1.99 -16.47 -4.30
CA TYR A 49 3.28 -16.01 -3.74
C TYR A 49 3.41 -14.50 -3.64
N THR A 50 2.57 -13.73 -4.33
CA THR A 50 2.52 -12.27 -4.19
C THR A 50 1.73 -11.83 -2.95
N ILE A 51 1.08 -12.75 -2.24
CA ILE A 51 0.35 -12.43 -1.02
C ILE A 51 1.36 -12.30 0.11
N THR A 52 1.34 -11.16 0.80
CA THR A 52 2.00 -10.97 2.10
C THR A 52 0.95 -10.93 3.19
N VAL A 53 1.37 -11.02 4.45
CA VAL A 53 0.42 -11.02 5.58
C VAL A 53 -0.47 -9.76 5.52
N PRO A 54 -1.82 -9.87 5.55
CA PRO A 54 -2.67 -8.68 5.53
C PRO A 54 -2.56 -7.86 6.81
N GLY A 55 -1.99 -6.65 6.75
CA GLY A 55 -1.78 -5.82 7.94
C GLY A 55 -2.85 -4.76 8.22
N ALA A 56 -3.78 -4.52 7.29
CA ALA A 56 -4.79 -3.47 7.41
C ALA A 56 -5.63 -3.57 8.70
N CYS A 57 -6.05 -4.78 9.09
CA CYS A 57 -6.85 -5.00 10.29
C CYS A 57 -6.07 -4.56 11.54
N ALA A 58 -4.85 -5.06 11.75
CA ALA A 58 -4.01 -4.64 12.87
C ALA A 58 -3.80 -3.11 12.86
N GLY A 59 -3.47 -2.53 11.72
CA GLY A 59 -3.23 -1.10 11.61
C GLY A 59 -4.43 -0.23 11.98
N TRP A 60 -5.66 -0.61 11.62
CA TRP A 60 -6.85 0.13 12.05
C TRP A 60 -7.03 0.09 13.57
N PHE A 61 -6.87 -1.08 14.18
CA PHE A 61 -6.95 -1.24 15.63
C PHE A 61 -5.85 -0.46 16.35
N ASP A 62 -4.61 -0.54 15.86
CA ASP A 62 -3.46 0.14 16.47
C ASP A 62 -3.57 1.66 16.37
N LEU A 63 -4.14 2.17 15.28
CA LEU A 63 -4.41 3.60 15.10
C LEU A 63 -5.51 4.08 16.04
N VAL A 64 -6.61 3.33 16.17
CA VAL A 64 -7.72 3.68 17.09
C VAL A 64 -7.28 3.55 18.54
N GLU A 65 -6.53 2.51 18.91
CA GLU A 65 -6.01 2.32 20.27
C GLU A 65 -5.09 3.46 20.70
N ARG A 66 -4.23 3.95 19.79
CA ARG A 66 -3.27 5.02 20.12
C ARG A 66 -3.84 6.43 19.99
N CYS A 67 -4.67 6.67 18.99
CA CYS A 67 -5.05 8.02 18.56
C CYS A 67 -6.58 8.25 18.56
N GLY A 68 -7.38 7.20 18.72
CA GLY A 68 -8.84 7.26 18.65
C GLY A 68 -9.49 7.49 20.01
N THR A 69 -10.77 7.87 19.97
CA THR A 69 -11.62 8.06 21.16
C THR A 69 -12.90 7.21 21.14
N LEU A 70 -13.14 6.50 20.04
CA LEU A 70 -14.30 5.63 19.84
C LEU A 70 -13.89 4.16 19.95
N GLU A 71 -14.81 3.35 20.43
CA GLU A 71 -14.66 1.89 20.40
C GLU A 71 -14.68 1.39 18.95
N MET A 72 -13.88 0.36 18.64
CA MET A 72 -13.80 -0.14 17.27
C MET A 72 -15.14 -0.67 16.74
N SER A 73 -16.01 -1.16 17.62
CA SER A 73 -17.38 -1.56 17.26
C SER A 73 -18.20 -0.38 16.71
N GLN A 74 -18.04 0.82 17.28
CA GLN A 74 -18.70 2.03 16.79
C GLN A 74 -18.10 2.49 15.45
N VAL A 75 -16.77 2.37 15.30
CA VAL A 75 -16.06 2.72 14.07
C VAL A 75 -16.48 1.82 12.90
N LEU A 76 -16.64 0.52 13.13
CA LEU A 76 -16.97 -0.47 12.09
C LEU A 76 -18.47 -0.57 11.78
N GLU A 77 -19.35 -0.13 12.68
CA GLU A 77 -20.80 -0.24 12.52
C GLU A 77 -21.33 0.31 11.17
N PRO A 78 -20.93 1.50 10.69
CA PRO A 78 -21.36 1.98 9.38
C PRO A 78 -20.94 1.06 8.22
N ALA A 79 -19.74 0.48 8.31
CA ALA A 79 -19.22 -0.44 7.29
C ALA A 79 -19.95 -1.79 7.33
N ILE A 80 -20.24 -2.31 8.53
CA ILE A 80 -21.06 -3.52 8.73
C ILE A 80 -22.43 -3.33 8.09
N ARG A 81 -23.11 -2.22 8.37
CA ARG A 81 -24.44 -1.92 7.82
C ARG A 81 -24.42 -1.84 6.29
N LEU A 82 -23.43 -1.15 5.70
CA LEU A 82 -23.32 -1.06 4.23
C LEU A 82 -23.04 -2.43 3.60
N ALA A 83 -22.19 -3.24 4.21
CA ALA A 83 -21.89 -4.58 3.72
C ALA A 83 -23.11 -5.50 3.80
N ASP A 84 -23.91 -5.41 4.87
CA ASP A 84 -25.04 -6.31 5.11
C ASP A 84 -26.34 -5.88 4.42
N HIS A 85 -26.68 -4.58 4.47
CA HIS A 85 -27.90 -4.05 3.87
C HIS A 85 -27.70 -3.64 2.41
N GLY A 86 -26.46 -3.73 1.92
CA GLY A 86 -26.06 -3.40 0.57
C GLY A 86 -25.89 -1.91 0.32
N PHE A 87 -25.23 -1.59 -0.79
CA PHE A 87 -24.99 -0.22 -1.24
C PHE A 87 -25.06 -0.11 -2.77
N PRO A 88 -25.53 1.02 -3.32
CA PRO A 88 -25.48 1.26 -4.75
C PRO A 88 -24.05 1.48 -5.21
N VAL A 89 -23.62 0.74 -6.23
CA VAL A 89 -22.25 0.83 -6.75
C VAL A 89 -22.07 2.10 -7.61
N ALA A 90 -21.10 2.93 -7.24
CA ALA A 90 -20.80 4.16 -7.98
C ALA A 90 -20.27 3.87 -9.40
N PRO A 91 -20.48 4.76 -10.39
CA PRO A 91 -20.14 4.49 -11.80
C PRO A 91 -18.67 4.13 -12.05
N ILE A 92 -17.73 4.85 -11.41
CA ILE A 92 -16.29 4.57 -11.55
C ILE A 92 -15.97 3.21 -10.93
N THR A 93 -16.48 2.94 -9.73
CA THR A 93 -16.31 1.64 -9.06
C THR A 93 -16.85 0.51 -9.92
N ALA A 94 -18.06 0.61 -10.49
CA ALA A 94 -18.63 -0.39 -11.38
C ALA A 94 -17.73 -0.67 -12.61
N ALA A 95 -17.15 0.38 -13.22
CA ALA A 95 -16.26 0.22 -14.37
C ALA A 95 -14.93 -0.48 -14.02
N PHE A 96 -14.35 -0.22 -12.84
CA PHE A 96 -13.18 -0.96 -12.37
C PHE A 96 -13.55 -2.38 -11.91
N TRP A 97 -14.72 -2.55 -11.30
CA TRP A 97 -15.21 -3.85 -10.83
C TRP A 97 -15.47 -4.79 -12.00
N GLN A 98 -16.09 -4.32 -13.09
CA GLN A 98 -16.28 -5.12 -14.29
C GLN A 98 -14.95 -5.61 -14.89
N ARG A 99 -13.94 -4.72 -14.97
CA ARG A 99 -12.58 -5.11 -15.41
C ARG A 99 -11.95 -6.14 -14.48
N GLY A 100 -12.13 -5.99 -13.16
CA GLY A 100 -11.65 -6.95 -12.18
C GLY A 100 -12.34 -8.30 -12.26
N ALA A 101 -13.65 -8.30 -12.55
CA ALA A 101 -14.47 -9.49 -12.77
C ALA A 101 -13.97 -10.28 -13.98
N GLU A 102 -13.75 -9.61 -15.11
CA GLU A 102 -13.28 -10.22 -16.37
C GLU A 102 -11.82 -10.69 -16.32
N ARG A 103 -11.01 -10.09 -15.45
CA ARG A 103 -9.57 -10.39 -15.33
C ARG A 103 -9.29 -11.37 -14.18
N GLN A 104 -9.12 -10.87 -12.95
CA GLN A 104 -8.60 -11.71 -11.86
C GLN A 104 -9.68 -12.46 -11.06
N LEU A 105 -10.90 -11.92 -10.89
CA LEU A 105 -11.90 -12.58 -10.03
C LEU A 105 -12.49 -13.84 -10.68
N LYS A 106 -12.60 -13.89 -12.01
CA LYS A 106 -13.16 -15.04 -12.73
C LYS A 106 -12.35 -16.33 -12.51
N GLU A 107 -11.03 -16.22 -12.50
CA GLU A 107 -10.12 -17.37 -12.41
C GLU A 107 -9.65 -17.64 -10.97
N ALA A 108 -9.80 -16.67 -10.06
CA ALA A 108 -9.34 -16.79 -8.68
C ALA A 108 -10.27 -17.63 -7.80
N LEU A 109 -9.69 -18.38 -6.86
CA LEU A 109 -10.44 -19.12 -5.85
C LEU A 109 -11.31 -18.15 -5.03
N GLY A 110 -12.62 -18.42 -4.98
CA GLY A 110 -13.59 -17.59 -4.25
C GLY A 110 -13.94 -16.25 -4.90
N GLY A 111 -13.30 -15.87 -6.02
CA GLY A 111 -13.49 -14.55 -6.64
C GLY A 111 -14.94 -14.25 -7.06
N HIS A 112 -15.72 -15.28 -7.37
CA HIS A 112 -17.15 -15.17 -7.68
C HIS A 112 -17.99 -14.57 -6.53
N GLU A 113 -17.55 -14.65 -5.27
CA GLU A 113 -18.24 -14.01 -4.13
C GLU A 113 -18.27 -12.48 -4.23
N LEU A 114 -17.35 -11.90 -5.00
CA LEU A 114 -17.30 -10.46 -5.28
C LEU A 114 -17.96 -10.12 -6.61
N THR A 115 -18.88 -10.94 -7.11
CA THR A 115 -19.57 -10.70 -8.39
C THR A 115 -21.08 -10.86 -8.21
N ILE A 116 -21.84 -10.30 -9.15
CA ILE A 116 -23.28 -10.58 -9.30
C ILE A 116 -23.40 -11.46 -10.54
N ASP A 117 -23.78 -12.73 -10.37
CA ASP A 117 -23.88 -13.70 -11.47
C ASP A 117 -22.60 -13.81 -12.32
N GLY A 118 -21.42 -13.74 -11.68
CA GLY A 118 -20.12 -13.84 -12.36
C GLY A 118 -19.62 -12.58 -13.06
N ARG A 119 -20.39 -11.47 -13.04
CA ARG A 119 -19.99 -10.16 -13.58
C ARG A 119 -19.82 -9.12 -12.48
N GLY A 120 -19.15 -8.00 -12.81
CA GLY A 120 -19.16 -6.83 -11.95
C GLY A 120 -20.58 -6.26 -11.80
N PRO A 121 -20.90 -5.64 -10.66
CA PRO A 121 -22.14 -4.88 -10.49
C PRO A 121 -22.17 -3.69 -11.46
N LYS A 122 -23.35 -3.39 -12.00
CA LYS A 122 -23.60 -2.20 -12.82
C LYS A 122 -23.66 -0.95 -11.93
N ALA A 123 -23.43 0.21 -12.53
CA ALA A 123 -23.62 1.49 -11.84
C ALA A 123 -25.05 1.60 -11.30
N GLY A 124 -25.19 1.90 -10.00
CA GLY A 124 -26.45 1.98 -9.28
C GLY A 124 -27.06 0.63 -8.85
N GLU A 125 -26.52 -0.50 -9.30
CA GLU A 125 -26.93 -1.82 -8.82
C GLU A 125 -26.52 -1.99 -7.35
N ILE A 126 -27.40 -2.61 -6.55
CA ILE A 126 -27.12 -2.85 -5.13
C ILE A 126 -26.25 -4.09 -5.01
N PHE A 127 -25.07 -3.93 -4.40
CA PHE A 127 -24.20 -5.04 -4.05
C PHE A 127 -24.30 -5.32 -2.55
N TYR A 128 -24.43 -6.59 -2.19
CA TYR A 128 -24.46 -7.07 -0.81
C TYR A 128 -23.20 -7.89 -0.55
N ASN A 129 -22.53 -7.66 0.59
CA ASN A 129 -21.32 -8.36 0.99
C ASN A 129 -21.46 -8.90 2.41
N HIS A 130 -22.35 -9.88 2.58
CA HIS A 130 -22.60 -10.50 3.89
C HIS A 130 -21.36 -11.16 4.50
N GLY A 131 -20.44 -11.67 3.66
CA GLY A 131 -19.15 -12.20 4.13
C GLY A 131 -18.30 -11.11 4.80
N LEU A 132 -18.22 -9.93 4.20
CA LEU A 132 -17.49 -8.81 4.80
C LEU A 132 -18.19 -8.27 6.06
N ALA A 133 -19.53 -8.24 6.07
CA ALA A 133 -20.29 -7.89 7.26
C ALA A 133 -20.00 -8.85 8.42
N LYS A 134 -19.97 -10.17 8.16
CA LYS A 134 -19.56 -11.20 9.13
C LYS A 134 -18.14 -10.95 9.64
N THR A 135 -17.19 -10.70 8.73
CA THR A 135 -15.79 -10.40 9.07
C THR A 135 -15.70 -9.21 10.01
N PHE A 136 -16.34 -8.09 9.67
CA PHE A 136 -16.33 -6.87 10.49
C PHE A 136 -16.99 -7.05 11.85
N ARG A 137 -18.11 -7.79 11.95
CA ARG A 137 -18.75 -8.12 13.23
C ARG A 137 -17.80 -8.90 14.14
N ILE A 138 -17.14 -9.94 13.61
CA ILE A 138 -16.22 -10.77 14.39
C ILE A 138 -15.06 -9.95 14.94
N VAL A 139 -14.42 -9.11 14.12
CA VAL A 139 -13.30 -8.29 14.62
C VAL A 139 -13.77 -7.17 15.54
N ALA A 140 -14.96 -6.59 15.32
CA ALA A 140 -15.55 -5.62 16.23
C ALA A 140 -15.81 -6.21 17.62
N GLU A 141 -16.25 -7.47 17.69
CA GLU A 141 -16.56 -8.17 18.95
C GLU A 141 -15.32 -8.75 19.64
N LYS A 142 -14.40 -9.34 18.88
CA LYS A 142 -13.28 -10.14 19.41
C LYS A 142 -11.90 -9.46 19.24
N GLY A 143 -11.88 -8.26 18.68
CA GLY A 143 -10.67 -7.50 18.39
C GLY A 143 -9.87 -8.03 17.20
N LYS A 144 -8.75 -7.37 16.90
CA LYS A 144 -7.84 -7.74 15.79
C LYS A 144 -7.35 -9.20 15.87
N THR A 145 -7.19 -9.76 17.07
CA THR A 145 -6.72 -11.15 17.26
C THR A 145 -7.58 -12.18 16.54
N ALA A 146 -8.90 -11.96 16.44
CA ALA A 146 -9.78 -12.87 15.71
C ALA A 146 -9.50 -12.93 14.20
N PHE A 147 -8.90 -11.88 13.62
CA PHE A 147 -8.45 -11.87 12.24
C PHE A 147 -7.18 -12.70 12.02
N TYR A 148 -6.27 -12.71 13.01
CA TYR A 148 -4.92 -13.29 12.88
C TYR A 148 -4.77 -14.69 13.48
N GLN A 149 -5.66 -15.08 14.39
CA GLN A 149 -5.55 -16.33 15.17
C GLN A 149 -6.89 -17.09 15.30
N GLY A 150 -7.91 -16.74 14.51
CA GLY A 150 -9.22 -17.38 14.53
C GLY A 150 -9.63 -17.98 13.17
N GLU A 151 -10.93 -18.26 13.01
CA GLU A 151 -11.50 -18.87 11.79
C GLU A 151 -11.18 -18.07 10.50
N ILE A 152 -11.03 -16.73 10.62
CA ILE A 152 -10.62 -15.88 9.50
C ILE A 152 -9.20 -16.26 9.05
N ALA A 153 -8.28 -16.38 10.00
CA ALA A 153 -6.89 -16.73 9.73
C ALA A 153 -6.76 -18.14 9.14
N GLU A 154 -7.51 -19.10 9.70
CA GLU A 154 -7.57 -20.47 9.17
C GLU A 154 -8.01 -20.49 7.71
N SER A 155 -9.07 -19.74 7.37
CA SER A 155 -9.58 -19.65 6.00
C SER A 155 -8.61 -18.95 5.04
N ILE A 156 -7.89 -17.92 5.50
CA ILE A 156 -6.83 -17.27 4.73
C ILE A 156 -5.73 -18.29 4.39
N VAL A 157 -5.22 -19.01 5.39
CA VAL A 157 -4.16 -20.01 5.19
C VAL A 157 -4.62 -21.13 4.26
N GLU A 158 -5.84 -21.64 4.47
CA GLU A 158 -6.41 -22.70 3.65
C GLU A 158 -6.50 -22.29 2.17
N VAL A 159 -7.10 -21.13 1.87
CA VAL A 159 -7.30 -20.71 0.48
C VAL A 159 -5.98 -20.40 -0.22
N ILE A 160 -5.01 -19.80 0.48
CA ILE A 160 -3.69 -19.51 -0.08
C ILE A 160 -2.96 -20.82 -0.41
N ASN A 161 -2.95 -21.78 0.50
CA ASN A 161 -2.25 -23.04 0.28
C ASN A 161 -2.95 -23.89 -0.79
N LYS A 162 -4.28 -23.87 -0.86
CA LYS A 162 -5.05 -24.48 -1.95
C LYS A 162 -4.71 -23.87 -3.32
N ALA A 163 -4.40 -22.58 -3.37
CA ALA A 163 -3.95 -21.90 -4.58
C ALA A 163 -2.49 -22.22 -4.96
N GLY A 164 -1.73 -22.92 -4.11
CA GLY A 164 -0.30 -23.20 -4.31
C GLY A 164 0.64 -22.24 -3.58
N GLY A 165 0.15 -21.49 -2.59
CA GLY A 165 0.95 -20.57 -1.77
C GLY A 165 1.78 -21.26 -0.69
N ALA A 166 2.31 -20.44 0.23
CA ALA A 166 3.29 -20.86 1.24
C ALA A 166 3.01 -20.25 2.63
N PHE A 167 1.75 -20.17 3.03
CA PHE A 167 1.35 -19.54 4.29
C PHE A 167 1.19 -20.55 5.43
N SER A 168 1.52 -20.12 6.63
CA SER A 168 1.23 -20.79 7.88
C SER A 168 0.37 -19.92 8.80
N MET A 169 -0.24 -20.53 9.80
CA MET A 169 -0.94 -19.79 10.86
C MET A 169 0.03 -18.89 11.65
N GLU A 170 1.29 -19.29 11.80
CA GLU A 170 2.31 -18.51 12.50
C GLU A 170 2.65 -17.21 11.75
N ASP A 171 2.63 -17.22 10.42
CA ASP A 171 2.84 -16.01 9.62
C ASP A 171 1.77 -14.93 9.94
N LEU A 172 0.51 -15.35 10.13
CA LEU A 172 -0.56 -14.45 10.53
C LEU A 172 -0.45 -14.06 12.01
N ALA A 173 -0.22 -15.03 12.90
CA ALA A 173 -0.20 -14.83 14.34
C ALA A 173 0.93 -13.89 14.81
N SER A 174 2.07 -13.90 14.12
CA SER A 174 3.25 -13.07 14.42
C SER A 174 3.17 -11.64 13.87
N HIS A 175 2.12 -11.31 13.12
CA HIS A 175 1.94 -9.98 12.57
C HIS A 175 1.71 -8.92 13.65
N HIS A 176 2.39 -7.79 13.48
CA HIS A 176 2.22 -6.59 14.27
C HIS A 176 2.54 -5.37 13.41
N SER A 177 1.85 -4.27 13.66
CA SER A 177 2.22 -2.98 13.10
C SER A 177 3.41 -2.38 13.86
N THR A 178 4.18 -1.52 13.20
CA THR A 178 5.25 -0.75 13.81
C THR A 178 4.90 0.73 13.84
N TRP A 179 5.26 1.39 14.94
CA TRP A 179 5.23 2.85 15.02
C TRP A 179 6.64 3.38 14.81
N GLU A 180 6.80 4.19 13.78
CA GLU A 180 8.10 4.60 13.26
C GLU A 180 8.24 6.11 13.32
N GLU A 181 9.49 6.58 13.38
CA GLU A 181 9.79 8.00 13.23
C GLU A 181 9.63 8.38 11.76
N PRO A 182 8.75 9.34 11.41
CA PRO A 182 8.57 9.75 10.02
C PRO A 182 9.82 10.43 9.48
N ILE A 183 10.07 10.25 8.18
CA ILE A 183 11.11 11.01 7.47
C ILE A 183 10.53 12.32 6.95
N SER A 184 11.38 13.32 6.78
CA SER A 184 10.95 14.60 6.22
C SER A 184 12.06 15.33 5.48
N THR A 185 11.64 16.33 4.71
CA THR A 185 12.52 17.39 4.25
C THR A 185 11.84 18.75 4.37
N THR A 186 12.63 19.82 4.42
CA THR A 186 12.14 21.17 4.18
C THR A 186 12.05 21.41 2.68
N PHE A 187 10.98 22.07 2.25
CA PHE A 187 10.82 22.57 0.90
C PHE A 187 10.33 24.00 0.99
N HIS A 188 11.24 24.96 0.82
CA HIS A 188 11.03 26.36 1.16
C HIS A 188 10.65 26.55 2.65
N ASP A 189 9.48 27.14 2.90
CA ASP A 189 8.95 27.49 4.22
C ASP A 189 8.11 26.39 4.87
N ILE A 190 7.93 25.24 4.19
CA ILE A 190 7.17 24.10 4.71
C ILE A 190 8.05 22.88 4.94
N ARG A 191 7.60 22.00 5.84
CA ARG A 191 8.16 20.67 6.04
C ARG A 191 7.20 19.63 5.48
N VAL A 192 7.72 18.75 4.64
CA VAL A 192 6.97 17.64 4.05
C VAL A 192 7.40 16.35 4.74
N TRP A 193 6.41 15.61 5.23
CA TRP A 193 6.59 14.37 5.99
C TRP A 193 6.10 13.18 5.19
N GLU A 194 6.80 12.07 5.32
CA GLU A 194 6.44 10.79 4.71
C GLU A 194 6.68 9.66 5.72
N CYS A 195 5.95 8.55 5.56
CA CYS A 195 6.33 7.31 6.23
C CYS A 195 7.75 6.91 5.79
N PRO A 196 8.59 6.38 6.69
CA PRO A 196 9.90 5.89 6.30
C PRO A 196 9.78 4.64 5.41
N PRO A 197 10.90 4.17 4.82
CA PRO A 197 10.98 2.85 4.20
C PRO A 197 10.45 1.78 5.17
N ASN A 198 9.71 0.78 4.70
CA ASN A 198 9.55 0.32 3.31
C ASN A 198 8.56 1.09 2.42
N GLY A 199 7.98 2.21 2.89
CA GLY A 199 7.15 3.09 2.06
C GLY A 199 7.94 3.85 0.99
N GLN A 200 7.30 4.17 -0.14
CA GLN A 200 7.93 4.87 -1.28
C GLN A 200 7.95 6.40 -1.18
N GLY A 201 7.46 6.98 -0.07
CA GLY A 201 7.40 8.43 0.14
C GLY A 201 8.76 9.12 0.05
N LEU A 202 9.85 8.38 0.29
CA LEU A 202 11.22 8.85 0.08
C LEU A 202 11.42 9.44 -1.34
N ALA A 203 10.83 8.87 -2.39
CA ALA A 203 10.94 9.40 -3.74
C ALA A 203 10.42 10.85 -3.84
N ALA A 204 9.32 11.16 -3.16
CA ALA A 204 8.77 12.52 -3.15
C ALA A 204 9.71 13.49 -2.44
N LEU A 205 10.27 13.09 -1.28
CA LEU A 205 11.22 13.92 -0.53
C LEU A 205 12.52 14.18 -1.31
N LEU A 206 13.04 13.16 -2.00
CA LEU A 206 14.22 13.30 -2.87
C LEU A 206 13.94 14.25 -4.04
N ALA A 207 12.80 14.11 -4.71
CA ALA A 207 12.42 15.00 -5.80
C ALA A 207 12.27 16.45 -5.33
N LEU A 208 11.63 16.69 -4.17
CA LEU A 208 11.51 18.02 -3.58
C LEU A 208 12.87 18.63 -3.25
N ASN A 209 13.79 17.83 -2.69
CA ASN A 209 15.15 18.27 -2.44
C ASN A 209 15.89 18.71 -3.71
N ILE A 210 15.78 17.93 -4.79
CA ILE A 210 16.39 18.27 -6.08
C ILE A 210 15.76 19.56 -6.65
N LEU A 211 14.44 19.68 -6.56
CA LEU A 211 13.68 20.81 -7.08
C LEU A 211 13.92 22.10 -6.30
N GLU A 212 14.27 22.03 -5.01
CA GLU A 212 14.59 23.21 -4.21
C GLU A 212 15.90 23.88 -4.65
N GLU A 213 16.81 23.13 -5.28
CA GLU A 213 18.05 23.66 -5.88
C GLU A 213 17.81 24.31 -7.27
N ILE A 214 16.55 24.43 -7.68
CA ILE A 214 16.13 24.96 -8.97
C ILE A 214 15.13 26.10 -8.73
N GLU A 215 15.38 27.26 -9.36
CA GLU A 215 14.46 28.40 -9.37
C GLU A 215 13.22 28.11 -10.24
N LEU A 216 12.34 27.20 -9.80
CA LEU A 216 11.16 26.78 -10.56
C LEU A 216 10.12 27.88 -10.71
N ARG A 217 10.06 28.81 -9.75
CA ARG A 217 9.07 29.91 -9.74
C ARG A 217 9.27 30.91 -10.87
N GLN A 218 10.46 30.96 -11.48
CA GLN A 218 10.70 31.78 -12.67
C GLN A 218 9.93 31.27 -13.90
N PHE A 219 9.48 30.01 -13.88
CA PHE A 219 8.76 29.38 -14.97
C PHE A 219 7.25 29.31 -14.67
N PRO A 220 6.36 29.63 -15.63
CA PRO A 220 4.92 29.45 -15.47
C PRO A 220 4.55 28.00 -15.11
N THR A 221 3.49 27.82 -14.30
CA THR A 221 3.09 26.54 -13.70
C THR A 221 3.00 25.39 -14.71
N ASN A 222 2.42 25.63 -15.88
CA ASN A 222 2.23 24.61 -16.93
C ASN A 222 3.21 24.77 -18.10
N SER A 223 4.31 25.50 -17.90
CA SER A 223 5.32 25.66 -18.96
C SER A 223 6.08 24.36 -19.21
N ARG A 224 6.50 24.17 -20.46
CA ARG A 224 7.32 23.02 -20.87
C ARG A 224 8.58 22.90 -20.00
N GLN A 225 9.23 24.01 -19.70
CA GLN A 225 10.45 24.06 -18.90
C GLN A 225 10.21 23.58 -17.47
N ARG A 226 9.14 24.06 -16.82
CA ARG A 226 8.81 23.64 -15.45
C ARG A 226 8.46 22.15 -15.39
N LEU A 227 7.62 21.68 -16.32
CA LEU A 227 7.26 20.27 -16.39
C LEU A 227 8.48 19.38 -16.66
N HIS A 228 9.37 19.79 -17.57
CA HIS A 228 10.62 19.08 -17.84
C HIS A 228 11.46 18.90 -16.57
N LEU A 229 11.71 19.99 -15.83
CA LEU A 229 12.51 19.94 -14.60
C LEU A 229 11.87 19.07 -13.52
N MET A 230 10.54 19.15 -13.35
CA MET A 230 9.80 18.30 -12.43
C MET A 230 9.86 16.81 -12.81
N ILE A 231 9.73 16.50 -14.10
CA ILE A 231 9.83 15.14 -14.63
C ILE A 231 11.23 14.57 -14.39
N GLU A 232 12.28 15.32 -14.74
CA GLU A 232 13.66 14.86 -14.56
C GLU A 232 14.04 14.69 -13.09
N ALA A 233 13.62 15.59 -12.20
CA ALA A 233 13.83 15.42 -10.76
C ALA A 233 13.13 14.17 -10.21
N MET A 234 11.88 13.93 -10.63
CA MET A 234 11.13 12.75 -10.21
C MET A 234 11.74 11.45 -10.77
N ARG A 235 12.28 11.47 -12.00
CA ARG A 235 13.01 10.33 -12.58
C ARG A 235 14.24 9.94 -11.75
N LEU A 236 15.06 10.93 -11.39
CA LEU A 236 16.23 10.70 -10.54
C LEU A 236 15.83 10.18 -9.16
N ALA A 237 14.81 10.78 -8.55
CA ALA A 237 14.30 10.37 -7.25
C ALA A 237 13.71 8.96 -7.25
N PHE A 238 12.96 8.57 -8.30
CA PHE A 238 12.46 7.20 -8.44
C PHE A 238 13.59 6.20 -8.69
N ALA A 239 14.64 6.57 -9.44
CA ALA A 239 15.79 5.69 -9.63
C ALA A 239 16.46 5.37 -8.29
N ASP A 240 16.66 6.38 -7.43
CA ASP A 240 17.24 6.18 -6.10
C ASP A 240 16.28 5.41 -5.19
N ALA A 241 15.00 5.77 -5.18
CA ALA A 241 13.98 5.09 -4.38
C ALA A 241 13.86 3.60 -4.75
N ARG A 242 13.83 3.27 -6.05
CA ARG A 242 13.77 1.87 -6.51
C ARG A 242 14.97 1.06 -6.06
N TRP A 243 16.17 1.66 -6.08
CA TRP A 243 17.38 0.96 -5.68
C TRP A 243 17.49 0.79 -4.17
N TYR A 244 17.22 1.84 -3.38
CA TYR A 244 17.50 1.83 -1.95
C TYR A 244 16.34 1.34 -1.08
N ILE A 245 15.08 1.57 -1.47
CA ILE A 245 13.92 1.24 -0.64
C ILE A 245 13.78 -0.27 -0.49
N SER A 246 13.98 -0.73 0.73
CA SER A 246 13.86 -2.12 1.16
C SER A 246 13.41 -2.14 2.62
N ASP A 247 13.19 -3.34 3.18
CA ASP A 247 12.85 -3.50 4.59
C ASP A 247 14.07 -3.15 5.47
N PRO A 248 13.96 -2.14 6.36
CA PRO A 248 15.07 -1.69 7.21
C PRO A 248 15.58 -2.77 8.18
N ALA A 249 14.82 -3.85 8.41
CA ALA A 249 15.27 -5.00 9.19
C ALA A 249 16.34 -5.84 8.45
N PHE A 250 16.43 -5.72 7.12
CA PHE A 250 17.36 -6.51 6.28
C PHE A 250 18.51 -5.68 5.72
N LYS A 251 18.27 -4.39 5.43
CA LYS A 251 19.28 -3.49 4.85
C LYS A 251 19.24 -2.13 5.53
N HIS A 252 20.42 -1.61 5.87
CA HIS A 252 20.52 -0.24 6.34
C HIS A 252 20.50 0.73 5.16
N LEU A 253 19.50 1.61 5.14
CA LEU A 253 19.39 2.68 4.15
C LEU A 253 20.14 3.94 4.62
N PRO A 254 20.95 4.58 3.76
CA PRO A 254 21.65 5.83 4.10
C PRO A 254 20.71 7.05 4.03
N LEU A 255 19.60 7.02 4.77
CA LEU A 255 18.53 8.03 4.70
C LEU A 255 19.01 9.45 4.96
N THR A 256 19.91 9.64 5.93
CA THR A 256 20.50 10.95 6.24
C THR A 256 21.26 11.53 5.05
N GLU A 257 22.00 10.70 4.31
CA GLU A 257 22.76 11.13 3.15
C GLU A 257 21.84 11.39 1.95
N LEU A 258 20.92 10.45 1.67
CA LEU A 258 19.94 10.56 0.59
C LEU A 258 19.07 11.82 0.73
N LEU A 259 18.62 12.14 1.94
CA LEU A 259 17.80 13.32 2.23
C LEU A 259 18.62 14.61 2.41
N SER A 260 19.95 14.56 2.28
CA SER A 260 20.79 15.75 2.44
C SER A 260 20.69 16.71 1.24
N LYS A 261 20.77 18.02 1.51
CA LYS A 261 20.82 19.05 0.45
C LYS A 261 22.09 18.95 -0.39
N SER A 262 23.20 18.46 0.18
CA SER A 262 24.42 18.17 -0.56
C SER A 262 24.22 17.10 -1.62
N TYR A 263 23.56 15.98 -1.28
CA TYR A 263 23.25 14.93 -2.24
C TYR A 263 22.30 15.43 -3.32
N ALA A 264 21.28 16.20 -2.94
CA ALA A 264 20.34 16.81 -3.87
C ALA A 264 21.04 17.71 -4.92
N ARG A 265 22.04 18.49 -4.50
CA ARG A 265 22.88 19.30 -5.41
C ARG A 265 23.67 18.45 -6.39
N GLU A 266 24.20 17.30 -5.95
CA GLU A 266 24.89 16.37 -6.85
C GLU A 266 23.92 15.76 -7.86
N ARG A 267 22.75 15.30 -7.42
CA ARG A 267 21.71 14.74 -8.31
C ARG A 267 21.20 15.78 -9.30
N ARG A 268 20.98 17.03 -8.88
CA ARG A 268 20.55 18.13 -9.75
C ARG A 268 21.48 18.37 -10.94
N LYS A 269 22.80 18.12 -10.82
CA LYS A 269 23.76 18.30 -11.92
C LYS A 269 23.49 17.37 -13.11
N LEU A 270 22.76 16.28 -12.89
CA LEU A 270 22.38 15.32 -13.93
C LEU A 270 21.19 15.80 -14.78
N ILE A 271 20.49 16.87 -14.37
CA ILE A 271 19.35 17.42 -15.12
C ILE A 271 19.85 18.41 -16.17
N ASP A 272 19.74 18.03 -17.45
CA ASP A 272 19.86 18.98 -18.56
C ASP A 272 18.52 19.71 -18.74
N PRO A 273 18.44 21.05 -18.65
CA PRO A 273 17.20 21.80 -18.82
C PRO A 273 16.62 21.76 -20.25
N LYS A 274 17.37 21.26 -21.23
CA LYS A 274 17.00 21.21 -22.66
C LYS A 274 16.81 19.80 -23.19
N GLN A 275 17.30 18.78 -22.49
CA GLN A 275 17.27 17.40 -22.96
C GLN A 275 16.84 16.45 -21.84
N ALA A 276 16.03 15.45 -22.19
CA ALA A 276 15.65 14.40 -21.27
C ALA A 276 16.79 13.40 -21.07
N THR A 277 16.98 12.95 -19.84
CA THR A 277 17.88 11.84 -19.51
C THR A 277 17.28 10.55 -20.09
N LEU A 278 17.95 9.99 -21.09
CA LEU A 278 17.50 8.78 -21.79
C LEU A 278 17.97 7.49 -21.12
N ASP A 279 19.03 7.55 -20.33
CA ASP A 279 19.72 6.39 -19.75
C ASP A 279 19.25 6.12 -18.31
N GLN A 280 17.94 5.99 -18.12
CA GLN A 280 17.42 5.44 -16.86
C GLN A 280 17.68 3.92 -16.88
N ILE A 281 18.72 3.49 -16.17
CA ILE A 281 19.20 2.10 -16.08
C ILE A 281 18.14 1.13 -15.50
N HIS A 282 16.96 1.62 -15.07
CA HIS A 282 15.87 0.80 -14.54
C HIS A 282 14.48 1.39 -14.85
N GLY A 283 13.47 0.50 -14.85
CA GLY A 283 12.22 0.59 -15.60
C GLY A 283 11.29 1.80 -15.39
N THR A 284 10.28 1.88 -16.25
CA THR A 284 9.24 2.92 -16.22
C THR A 284 8.28 2.67 -15.03
N PRO A 285 7.81 3.69 -14.30
CA PRO A 285 6.69 3.52 -13.37
C PRO A 285 5.51 2.93 -14.12
N GLU A 286 4.97 1.79 -13.65
CA GLU A 286 3.71 1.31 -14.17
C GLU A 286 2.67 2.41 -13.95
N SER A 287 1.94 2.79 -15.00
CA SER A 287 0.84 3.74 -14.90
C SER A 287 -0.38 3.05 -14.28
N THR A 288 -0.28 2.70 -13.00
CA THR A 288 -1.36 2.05 -12.26
C THR A 288 -1.72 2.92 -11.05
N SER A 289 -3.02 3.01 -10.79
CA SER A 289 -3.59 3.67 -9.63
C SER A 289 -4.82 2.87 -9.21
N GLY A 290 -4.93 2.56 -7.93
CA GLY A 290 -5.94 1.64 -7.41
C GLY A 290 -6.01 1.58 -5.88
N THR A 291 -5.56 2.64 -5.20
CA THR A 291 -5.43 2.68 -3.74
C THR A 291 -6.40 3.71 -3.15
N VAL A 292 -6.90 3.46 -1.93
CA VAL A 292 -7.75 4.41 -1.20
C VAL A 292 -6.86 5.26 -0.30
N TYR A 293 -6.92 6.58 -0.51
CA TYR A 293 -6.33 7.59 0.37
C TYR A 293 -7.44 8.31 1.15
N LEU A 294 -7.21 8.55 2.43
CA LEU A 294 -8.09 9.31 3.32
C LEU A 294 -7.26 10.35 4.07
N SER A 295 -7.78 11.57 4.18
CA SER A 295 -7.27 12.56 5.12
C SER A 295 -8.40 13.14 5.94
N VAL A 296 -8.18 13.27 7.25
CA VAL A 296 -9.14 13.81 8.21
C VAL A 296 -8.42 14.80 9.13
N VAL A 297 -9.08 15.90 9.45
CA VAL A 297 -8.66 16.85 10.48
C VAL A 297 -9.85 17.06 11.42
N ASP A 298 -9.63 16.94 12.72
CA ASP A 298 -10.68 17.14 13.74
C ASP A 298 -10.73 18.60 14.23
N ASP A 299 -11.69 18.90 15.10
CA ASP A 299 -11.89 20.21 15.72
C ASP A 299 -10.82 20.56 16.77
N HIS A 300 -10.13 19.55 17.32
CA HIS A 300 -8.96 19.72 18.17
C HIS A 300 -7.68 20.04 17.38
N GLY A 301 -7.73 19.92 16.05
CA GLY A 301 -6.62 20.21 15.15
C GLY A 301 -5.65 19.04 14.96
N ASN A 302 -6.01 17.83 15.40
CA ASN A 302 -5.28 16.62 15.02
C ASN A 302 -5.54 16.32 13.55
N ALA A 303 -4.58 15.71 12.88
CA ALA A 303 -4.72 15.33 11.48
C ALA A 303 -4.23 13.91 11.24
N CYS A 304 -4.95 13.16 10.42
CA CYS A 304 -4.53 11.85 9.95
C CYS A 304 -4.49 11.84 8.42
N SER A 305 -3.39 11.33 7.88
CA SER A 305 -3.20 11.04 6.46
C SER A 305 -2.98 9.53 6.36
N MET A 306 -3.99 8.79 5.90
CA MET A 306 -4.02 7.33 5.90
C MET A 306 -4.20 6.81 4.48
N ILE A 307 -3.51 5.70 4.17
CA ILE A 307 -3.59 5.05 2.88
C ILE A 307 -3.70 3.54 3.06
N ASN A 308 -4.67 2.92 2.37
CA ASN A 308 -4.97 1.49 2.50
C ASN A 308 -5.12 0.84 1.11
N SER A 309 -4.51 -0.32 0.90
CA SER A 309 -4.35 -0.87 -0.45
C SER A 309 -4.25 -2.39 -0.49
N ASN A 310 -4.76 -2.99 -1.58
CA ASN A 310 -4.48 -4.38 -1.96
C ASN A 310 -3.37 -4.47 -3.04
N TYR A 311 -2.66 -3.37 -3.29
CA TYR A 311 -1.78 -3.13 -4.42
C TYR A 311 -2.52 -3.02 -5.77
N MET A 312 -2.70 -4.10 -6.53
CA MET A 312 -3.32 -4.03 -7.86
C MET A 312 -4.82 -4.33 -7.81
N GLY A 313 -5.65 -3.31 -7.58
CA GLY A 313 -7.12 -3.45 -7.63
C GLY A 313 -7.64 -4.48 -6.62
N PHE A 314 -8.24 -5.59 -7.09
CA PHE A 314 -8.64 -6.70 -6.21
C PHE A 314 -7.46 -7.51 -5.64
N GLY A 315 -6.21 -7.12 -5.87
CA GLY A 315 -5.04 -7.90 -5.49
C GLY A 315 -4.93 -9.15 -6.36
N THR A 316 -4.79 -10.32 -5.74
CA THR A 316 -4.79 -11.60 -6.46
C THR A 316 -6.19 -11.99 -6.98
N GLY A 317 -7.25 -11.38 -6.44
CA GLY A 317 -8.63 -11.82 -6.66
C GLY A 317 -9.05 -13.01 -5.79
N ILE A 318 -8.12 -13.64 -5.07
CA ILE A 318 -8.42 -14.76 -4.17
C ILE A 318 -9.21 -14.25 -2.97
N VAL A 319 -10.32 -14.93 -2.66
CA VAL A 319 -11.21 -14.64 -1.53
C VAL A 319 -11.22 -15.85 -0.59
N PRO A 320 -10.89 -15.68 0.71
CA PRO A 320 -11.18 -16.69 1.71
C PRO A 320 -12.70 -16.91 1.77
N THR A 321 -13.14 -18.13 1.42
CA THR A 321 -14.55 -18.45 1.18
C THR A 321 -15.45 -18.01 2.33
N GLY A 322 -16.48 -17.22 2.04
CA GLY A 322 -17.47 -16.74 3.01
C GLY A 322 -17.02 -15.54 3.86
N TRP A 323 -15.86 -14.94 3.59
CA TRP A 323 -15.33 -13.80 4.34
C TRP A 323 -15.39 -12.46 3.58
N GLY A 324 -15.68 -12.49 2.28
CA GLY A 324 -16.09 -11.30 1.52
C GLY A 324 -15.00 -10.24 1.27
N PHE A 325 -13.72 -10.60 1.34
CA PHE A 325 -12.60 -9.73 0.98
C PHE A 325 -11.55 -10.44 0.15
N THR A 326 -10.86 -9.72 -0.72
CA THR A 326 -9.72 -10.28 -1.46
C THR A 326 -8.40 -10.15 -0.70
N LEU A 327 -7.46 -11.02 -1.06
CA LEU A 327 -6.08 -11.00 -0.62
C LEU A 327 -5.23 -10.15 -1.57
N GLN A 328 -4.41 -9.28 -0.99
CA GLN A 328 -3.52 -8.40 -1.74
C GLN A 328 -2.43 -9.15 -2.52
N ASN A 329 -1.83 -8.47 -3.48
CA ASN A 329 -0.67 -8.97 -4.23
C ASN A 329 0.61 -8.13 -3.99
N ARG A 330 0.77 -7.57 -2.79
CA ARG A 330 1.87 -6.65 -2.43
C ARG A 330 3.26 -7.22 -2.71
N GLY A 331 3.46 -8.51 -2.50
CA GLY A 331 4.72 -9.22 -2.71
C GLY A 331 5.20 -9.25 -4.16
N HIS A 332 4.36 -8.84 -5.12
CA HIS A 332 4.81 -8.56 -6.48
C HIS A 332 5.84 -7.41 -6.55
N ASN A 333 5.97 -6.60 -5.49
CA ASN A 333 7.03 -5.58 -5.40
C ASN A 333 8.41 -6.17 -5.02
N PHE A 334 8.51 -7.45 -4.63
CA PHE A 334 9.82 -8.04 -4.33
C PHE A 334 10.62 -8.27 -5.61
N SER A 335 11.88 -7.83 -5.61
CA SER A 335 12.85 -8.21 -6.62
C SER A 335 13.27 -9.67 -6.43
N LEU A 336 13.42 -10.41 -7.54
CA LEU A 336 14.02 -11.75 -7.53
C LEU A 336 15.53 -11.70 -7.86
N ASP A 337 16.10 -10.51 -8.06
CA ASP A 337 17.55 -10.35 -8.20
C ASP A 337 18.22 -10.40 -6.81
N PRO A 338 19.09 -11.38 -6.53
CA PRO A 338 19.81 -11.47 -5.25
C PRO A 338 20.73 -10.28 -4.96
N GLY A 339 21.10 -9.50 -5.98
CA GLY A 339 21.92 -8.29 -5.88
C GLY A 339 21.13 -7.03 -5.54
N HIS A 340 19.80 -7.07 -5.66
CA HIS A 340 18.94 -5.95 -5.29
C HIS A 340 18.72 -5.93 -3.76
N PRO A 341 18.80 -4.75 -3.11
CA PRO A 341 18.42 -4.60 -1.69
C PRO A 341 17.00 -5.08 -1.42
#